data_AF-A0A2I0QQF0-F1
#
_entry.id   AF-A0A2I0QQF0-F1
#
_cell.length_a   1.000
_cell.length_b   1.000
_cell.length_c   1.000
_cell.angle_alpha   90.00
_cell.angle_beta   90.00
_cell.angle_gamma   90.00
#
_symmetry.space_group_name_H-M   'P 1'
#
loop_
_entity.id
_entity.type
_entity.pdbx_description
1 polymer ?
#
loop_
_entity_poly.entity_id
_entity_poly.type
_entity_poly.pdbx_seq_one_letter_code
_entity_poly.pdbx_strand_id
1 'polypeptide(L)'
;MVCPSIYTQVHSVTMMSSNQPNDQHNQKALLLNSNAFFNKKFIAVLLIILLTVAIVFFLNTKSPYKKIVIEDIHTGDTMWQEEVEKGDWFSHRYIHSVEKSPVEEKFKVDEDWVILTMESWTKSFGAGLPYERKGDVEMKDGYYILRNLNRPVHGGVLRMQPSELFPHSFFFEEQEVVLSEPPYSDTQILIEIQDMTWKDKLMATFG
;
A
#
# COMPACT_ATOMS: atom_id res chain seq x y z
N MET A 1 -91.69 78.53 38.05
CA MET A 1 -91.43 78.55 36.60
C MET A 1 -90.18 77.71 36.37
N VAL A 2 -90.37 76.54 35.73
CA VAL A 2 -89.39 75.64 35.07
C VAL A 2 -88.32 74.91 35.94
N CYS A 3 -88.60 73.64 36.25
CA CYS A 3 -87.64 72.51 36.22
C CYS A 3 -87.30 72.16 34.75
N PRO A 4 -86.14 71.58 34.39
CA PRO A 4 -85.87 70.12 34.48
C PRO A 4 -84.43 69.77 35.00
N SER A 5 -84.18 68.60 35.65
CA SER A 5 -83.95 67.24 35.07
C SER A 5 -82.61 67.14 34.30
N ILE A 6 -81.70 66.15 34.40
CA ILE A 6 -81.64 64.82 35.03
C ILE A 6 -80.19 64.24 34.80
N TYR A 7 -79.71 63.35 35.67
CA TYR A 7 -78.70 62.26 35.47
C TYR A 7 -77.23 62.56 35.12
N THR A 8 -76.28 62.06 35.94
CA THR A 8 -74.98 61.45 35.51
C THR A 8 -74.37 60.68 36.73
N GLN A 9 -74.39 59.33 36.78
CA GLN A 9 -73.39 58.33 36.34
C GLN A 9 -72.67 57.63 37.51
N VAL A 10 -72.78 56.30 37.51
CA VAL A 10 -72.00 55.32 38.28
C VAL A 10 -70.74 54.99 37.48
N HIS A 11 -69.54 55.00 38.07
CA HIS A 11 -68.35 54.28 37.57
C HIS A 11 -67.48 53.95 38.80
N SER A 12 -67.51 52.71 39.33
CA SER A 12 -66.67 51.56 38.94
C SER A 12 -65.19 51.79 39.23
N VAL A 13 -64.71 51.26 40.36
CA VAL A 13 -63.29 51.16 40.72
C VAL A 13 -62.63 50.12 39.82
N THR A 14 -61.74 50.55 38.94
CA THR A 14 -60.92 49.67 38.10
C THR A 14 -59.72 49.15 38.89
N MET A 15 -59.68 47.84 39.11
CA MET A 15 -58.49 47.12 39.57
C MET A 15 -57.42 47.15 38.47
N MET A 16 -56.24 47.67 38.80
CA MET A 16 -55.08 47.73 37.91
C MET A 16 -54.42 46.35 37.88
N SER A 17 -54.70 45.57 36.82
CA SER A 17 -54.00 44.30 36.53
C SER A 17 -52.72 44.60 35.75
N SER A 18 -51.56 44.32 36.34
CA SER A 18 -50.27 44.39 35.64
C SER A 18 -50.07 43.15 34.77
N ASN A 19 -50.25 43.28 33.46
CA ASN A 19 -49.81 42.28 32.48
C ASN A 19 -48.31 42.48 32.17
N GLN A 20 -47.45 41.56 32.59
CA GLN A 20 -46.14 41.38 31.94
C GLN A 20 -46.33 40.53 30.67
N PRO A 21 -45.80 40.94 29.50
CA PRO A 21 -45.86 40.13 28.31
C PRO A 21 -44.87 38.96 28.37
N ASN A 22 -45.32 37.85 27.80
CA ASN A 22 -44.69 36.54 27.71
C ASN A 22 -43.46 36.55 26.79
N ASP A 23 -42.30 36.98 27.29
CA ASP A 23 -41.02 36.97 26.55
C ASP A 23 -40.40 35.56 26.38
N GLN A 24 -40.90 34.55 27.11
CA GLN A 24 -40.36 33.19 27.01
C GLN A 24 -40.75 32.47 25.71
N HIS A 25 -41.86 32.83 25.08
CA HIS A 25 -42.31 32.16 23.85
C HIS A 25 -41.46 32.56 22.62
N ASN A 26 -41.05 33.82 22.56
CA ASN A 26 -40.26 34.37 21.43
C ASN A 26 -38.77 34.01 21.51
N GLN A 27 -38.20 33.83 22.71
CA GLN A 27 -36.82 33.36 22.85
C GLN A 27 -36.64 31.92 22.36
N LYS A 28 -37.62 31.03 22.61
CA LYS A 28 -37.55 29.65 22.12
C LYS A 28 -37.59 29.56 20.59
N ALA A 29 -38.34 30.44 19.93
CA ALA A 29 -38.42 30.48 18.47
C ALA A 29 -37.15 31.05 17.80
N LEU A 30 -36.47 32.01 18.44
CA LEU A 30 -35.24 32.62 17.93
C LEU A 30 -34.00 31.72 18.11
N LEU A 31 -33.97 30.86 19.14
CA LEU A 31 -32.87 29.92 19.36
C LEU A 31 -32.86 28.72 18.41
N LEU A 32 -33.99 28.43 17.74
CA LEU A 32 -34.12 27.28 16.84
C LEU A 32 -33.59 27.55 15.42
N ASN A 33 -33.39 28.81 15.01
CA ASN A 33 -33.27 29.15 13.58
C ASN A 33 -31.91 29.71 13.13
N SER A 34 -30.90 29.82 14.00
CA SER A 34 -29.58 30.36 13.62
C SER A 34 -28.44 29.34 13.56
N ASN A 35 -28.62 28.12 14.09
CA ASN A 35 -27.53 27.13 14.20
C ASN A 35 -27.64 25.98 13.19
N ALA A 36 -28.79 25.79 12.52
CA ALA A 36 -29.00 24.64 11.64
C ALA A 36 -28.12 24.66 10.38
N PHE A 37 -27.82 25.84 9.81
CA PHE A 37 -27.01 25.94 8.59
C PHE A 37 -25.51 25.78 8.85
N PHE A 38 -25.01 26.37 9.94
CA PHE A 38 -23.65 26.16 10.43
C PHE A 38 -23.44 24.71 10.90
N ASN A 39 -24.42 24.12 11.61
CA ASN A 39 -24.37 22.72 12.02
C ASN A 39 -24.40 21.76 10.83
N LYS A 40 -25.21 22.00 9.79
CA LYS A 40 -25.23 21.14 8.58
C LYS A 40 -23.90 21.17 7.82
N LYS A 41 -23.30 22.36 7.64
CA LYS A 41 -21.97 22.49 7.02
C LYS A 41 -20.89 21.85 7.88
N PHE A 42 -20.94 22.02 9.19
CA PHE A 42 -20.02 21.40 10.14
C PHE A 42 -20.13 19.87 10.13
N ILE A 43 -21.35 19.32 10.13
CA ILE A 43 -21.60 17.88 9.99
C ILE A 43 -21.07 17.37 8.65
N ALA A 44 -21.30 18.08 7.54
CA ALA A 44 -20.77 17.69 6.24
C ALA A 44 -19.24 17.66 6.23
N VAL A 45 -18.57 18.67 6.81
CA VAL A 45 -17.11 18.69 6.96
C VAL A 45 -16.63 17.51 7.82
N LEU A 46 -17.29 17.24 8.94
CA LEU A 46 -16.95 16.12 9.82
C LEU A 46 -17.12 14.77 9.11
N LEU A 47 -18.18 14.59 8.32
CA LEU A 47 -18.39 13.40 7.49
C LEU A 47 -17.32 13.24 6.41
N ILE A 48 -16.90 14.34 5.76
CA ILE A 48 -15.80 14.31 4.78
C ILE A 48 -14.51 13.89 5.48
N ILE A 49 -14.18 14.48 6.63
CA ILE A 49 -12.99 14.11 7.39
C ILE A 49 -13.04 12.63 7.78
N LEU A 50 -14.18 12.17 8.32
CA LEU A 50 -14.37 10.77 8.69
C LEU A 50 -14.19 9.84 7.47
N LEU A 51 -14.76 10.20 6.32
CA LEU A 51 -14.62 9.45 5.08
C LEU A 51 -13.17 9.42 4.60
N THR A 52 -12.46 10.55 4.64
CA THR A 52 -11.04 10.59 4.25
C THR A 52 -10.18 9.71 5.16
N VAL A 53 -10.42 9.73 6.48
CA VAL A 53 -9.73 8.85 7.43
C VAL A 53 -10.05 7.39 7.14
N ALA A 54 -11.30 7.05 6.87
CA ALA A 54 -11.71 5.70 6.53
C ALA A 54 -11.05 5.19 5.23
N ILE A 55 -10.96 6.05 4.20
CA ILE A 55 -10.28 5.72 2.94
C ILE A 55 -8.79 5.51 3.16
N VAL A 56 -8.12 6.44 3.85
CA VAL A 56 -6.69 6.31 4.16
C VAL A 56 -6.43 5.04 4.95
N PHE A 57 -7.25 4.75 5.96
CA PHE A 57 -7.14 3.50 6.72
C PHE A 57 -7.30 2.27 5.81
N PHE A 58 -8.33 2.26 4.96
CA PHE A 58 -8.57 1.17 4.01
C PHE A 58 -7.39 0.94 3.05
N LEU A 59 -6.82 2.01 2.48
CA LEU A 59 -5.69 1.91 1.56
C LEU A 59 -4.43 1.31 2.21
N ASN A 60 -4.27 1.47 3.52
CA ASN A 60 -3.15 0.89 4.27
C ASN A 60 -3.43 -0.55 4.78
N THR A 61 -4.62 -1.10 4.50
CA THR A 61 -4.89 -2.51 4.83
C THR A 61 -4.28 -3.46 3.79
N LYS A 62 -3.96 -4.68 4.23
CA LYS A 62 -3.44 -5.73 3.37
C LYS A 62 -4.49 -6.14 2.33
N SER A 63 -4.05 -6.27 1.09
CA SER A 63 -4.81 -6.82 -0.02
C SER A 63 -4.61 -8.34 -0.10
N PRO A 64 -5.44 -9.09 -0.87
CA PRO A 64 -5.22 -10.53 -1.08
C PRO A 64 -4.04 -10.83 -2.03
N TYR A 65 -3.48 -9.81 -2.68
CA TYR A 65 -2.37 -9.93 -3.62
C TYR A 65 -1.02 -9.84 -2.91
N LYS A 66 0.01 -10.35 -3.56
CA LYS A 66 1.40 -10.24 -3.11
C LYS A 66 2.25 -9.51 -4.12
N LYS A 67 3.42 -9.12 -3.69
CA LYS A 67 4.42 -8.43 -4.50
C LYS A 67 5.80 -9.04 -4.30
N ILE A 68 6.60 -9.06 -5.35
CA ILE A 68 8.04 -9.27 -5.25
C ILE A 68 8.68 -7.91 -5.01
N VAL A 69 9.63 -7.84 -4.07
CA VAL A 69 10.29 -6.58 -3.69
C VAL A 69 11.80 -6.73 -3.75
N ILE A 70 12.48 -5.64 -4.09
CA ILE A 70 13.92 -5.46 -3.91
C ILE A 70 14.11 -4.33 -2.91
N GLU A 71 14.71 -4.64 -1.76
CA GLU A 71 14.86 -3.70 -0.65
C GLU A 71 16.30 -3.60 -0.18
N ASP A 72 16.68 -2.43 0.33
CA ASP A 72 17.93 -2.24 1.05
C ASP A 72 17.82 -2.88 2.45
N ILE A 73 18.74 -3.81 2.76
CA ILE A 73 18.75 -4.54 4.04
C ILE A 73 18.98 -3.62 5.25
N HIS A 74 19.69 -2.52 5.06
CA HIS A 74 20.06 -1.61 6.15
C HIS A 74 18.98 -0.57 6.43
N THR A 75 18.36 0.00 5.40
CA THR A 75 17.34 1.04 5.57
C THR A 75 15.91 0.49 5.58
N GLY A 76 15.68 -0.66 4.93
CA GLY A 76 14.35 -1.19 4.67
C GLY A 76 13.61 -0.45 3.55
N ASP A 77 14.31 0.38 2.77
CA ASP A 77 13.70 1.11 1.66
C ASP A 77 13.42 0.17 0.49
N THR A 78 12.17 0.14 0.05
CA THR A 78 11.78 -0.56 -1.19
C THR A 78 12.31 0.21 -2.39
N MET A 79 13.28 -0.39 -3.10
CA MET A 79 13.90 0.20 -4.30
C MET A 79 13.19 -0.21 -5.58
N TRP A 80 12.54 -1.38 -5.59
CA TRP A 80 11.68 -1.83 -6.69
C TRP A 80 10.65 -2.81 -6.15
N GLN A 81 9.47 -2.84 -6.77
CA GLN A 81 8.44 -3.83 -6.47
C GLN A 81 7.55 -4.06 -7.68
N GLU A 82 7.01 -5.26 -7.80
CA GLU A 82 5.98 -5.61 -8.79
C GLU A 82 5.00 -6.61 -8.19
N GLU A 83 3.76 -6.62 -8.68
CA GLU A 83 2.80 -7.68 -8.32
C GLU A 83 3.33 -9.05 -8.74
N VAL A 84 3.05 -10.07 -7.91
CA VAL A 84 3.51 -11.44 -8.19
C VAL A 84 2.41 -12.45 -7.90
N GLU A 85 2.28 -13.40 -8.81
CA GLU A 85 1.36 -14.52 -8.74
C GLU A 85 2.12 -15.83 -8.45
N LYS A 86 1.35 -16.82 -8.02
CA LYS A 86 1.88 -18.18 -7.87
C LYS A 86 2.17 -18.75 -9.24
N GLY A 87 3.34 -19.36 -9.38
CA GLY A 87 3.78 -19.92 -10.64
C GLY A 87 4.67 -18.98 -11.45
N ASP A 88 4.77 -17.71 -11.07
CA ASP A 88 5.61 -16.73 -11.74
C ASP A 88 7.08 -17.08 -11.66
N TRP A 89 7.79 -16.69 -12.71
CA TRP A 89 9.22 -16.90 -12.87
C TRP A 89 9.96 -15.59 -12.85
N PHE A 90 11.17 -15.64 -12.30
CA PHE A 90 12.09 -14.54 -12.37
C PHE A 90 13.52 -15.07 -12.44
N SER A 91 14.46 -14.25 -12.90
CA SER A 91 15.84 -14.68 -13.01
C SER A 91 16.82 -13.62 -12.57
N HIS A 92 17.98 -14.09 -12.13
CA HIS A 92 19.13 -13.25 -11.83
C HIS A 92 20.27 -13.66 -12.75
N ARG A 93 20.73 -12.72 -13.57
CA ARG A 93 21.87 -12.91 -14.45
C ARG A 93 23.05 -12.10 -13.95
N TYR A 94 24.22 -12.70 -13.90
CA TYR A 94 25.42 -12.01 -13.47
C TYR A 94 26.69 -12.57 -14.10
N ILE A 95 27.77 -11.79 -14.05
CA ILE A 95 29.12 -12.27 -14.37
C ILE A 95 29.80 -12.68 -13.07
N HIS A 96 30.18 -13.96 -12.93
CA HIS A 96 30.87 -14.42 -11.73
C HIS A 96 32.26 -13.77 -11.65
N SER A 97 32.53 -12.95 -10.63
CA SER A 97 33.73 -12.10 -10.55
C SER A 97 35.06 -12.85 -10.65
N VAL A 98 35.11 -14.08 -10.13
CA VAL A 98 36.28 -14.97 -10.18
C VAL A 98 36.45 -15.63 -11.54
N GLU A 99 35.36 -16.14 -12.11
CA GLU A 99 35.40 -16.98 -13.32
C GLU A 99 35.26 -16.15 -14.60
N LYS A 100 34.79 -14.91 -14.45
CA LYS A 100 34.47 -13.97 -15.52
C LYS A 100 33.54 -14.60 -16.57
N SER A 101 32.67 -15.50 -16.12
CA SER A 101 31.71 -16.22 -16.95
C SER A 101 30.28 -15.85 -16.58
N PRO A 102 29.35 -15.81 -17.55
CA PRO A 102 27.95 -15.54 -17.28
C PRO A 102 27.32 -16.71 -16.52
N VAL A 103 26.51 -16.35 -15.53
CA VAL A 103 25.64 -17.23 -14.77
C VAL A 103 24.22 -16.68 -14.85
N GLU A 104 23.23 -17.56 -14.99
CA GLU A 104 21.81 -17.22 -14.86
C GLU A 104 21.12 -18.23 -13.95
N GLU A 105 20.61 -17.74 -12.82
CA GLU A 105 19.78 -18.50 -11.90
C GLU A 105 18.31 -18.15 -12.18
N LYS A 106 17.47 -19.17 -12.35
CA LYS A 106 16.03 -18.99 -12.56
C LYS A 106 15.25 -19.53 -11.39
N PHE A 107 14.30 -18.72 -10.95
CA PHE A 107 13.49 -18.97 -9.79
C PHE A 107 12.01 -19.03 -10.18
N LYS A 108 11.24 -19.72 -9.34
CA LYS A 108 9.79 -19.80 -9.46
C LYS A 108 9.16 -19.60 -8.10
N VAL A 109 8.08 -18.83 -8.04
CA VAL A 109 7.22 -18.74 -6.86
C VAL A 109 6.27 -19.93 -6.85
N ASP A 110 6.30 -20.74 -5.80
CA ASP A 110 5.46 -21.93 -5.71
C ASP A 110 4.06 -21.64 -5.12
N GLU A 111 3.27 -22.70 -4.94
CA GLU A 111 1.91 -22.60 -4.40
C GLU A 111 1.86 -22.15 -2.94
N ASP A 112 2.94 -22.29 -2.19
CA ASP A 112 3.07 -21.90 -0.78
C ASP A 112 3.77 -20.54 -0.64
N TRP A 113 3.96 -19.80 -1.74
CA TRP A 113 4.70 -18.53 -1.81
C TRP A 113 6.19 -18.65 -1.46
N VAL A 114 6.75 -19.86 -1.61
CA VAL A 114 8.17 -20.11 -1.44
C VAL A 114 8.88 -19.88 -2.76
N ILE A 115 10.01 -19.17 -2.71
CA ILE A 115 10.89 -19.01 -3.86
C ILE A 115 11.71 -20.30 -4.03
N LEU A 116 11.56 -20.96 -5.17
CA LEU A 116 12.32 -22.15 -5.54
C LEU A 116 13.38 -21.77 -6.58
N THR A 117 14.64 -22.15 -6.36
CA THR A 117 15.62 -22.25 -7.45
C THR A 117 15.22 -23.42 -8.34
N MET A 118 14.97 -23.14 -9.62
CA MET A 118 14.52 -24.13 -10.61
C MET A 118 15.61 -24.49 -11.60
N GLU A 119 16.34 -23.48 -12.09
CA GLU A 119 17.42 -23.68 -13.05
C GLU A 119 18.68 -22.88 -12.70
N SER A 120 19.83 -23.44 -13.03
CA SER A 120 21.14 -22.76 -12.95
C SER A 120 21.89 -22.98 -14.26
N TRP A 121 22.26 -21.89 -14.92
CA TRP A 121 22.91 -21.88 -16.23
C TRP A 121 24.32 -21.32 -16.08
N THR A 122 25.35 -22.12 -16.33
CA THR A 122 26.75 -21.70 -16.20
C THR A 122 27.57 -22.09 -17.43
N LYS A 123 28.60 -21.33 -17.80
CA LYS A 123 29.55 -21.70 -18.88
C LYS A 123 30.82 -22.39 -18.38
N SER A 124 30.95 -22.52 -17.07
CA SER A 124 32.18 -22.88 -16.38
C SER A 124 31.85 -23.90 -15.30
N PHE A 125 32.65 -24.96 -15.22
CA PHE A 125 32.53 -26.01 -14.21
C PHE A 125 33.02 -25.57 -12.82
N GLY A 126 33.76 -24.46 -12.71
CA GLY A 126 34.48 -24.09 -11.48
C GLY A 126 33.57 -23.60 -10.35
N ALA A 127 32.33 -23.19 -10.66
CA ALA A 127 31.33 -22.76 -9.67
C ALA A 127 30.77 -23.92 -8.83
N GLY A 128 31.25 -25.15 -9.06
CA GLY A 128 30.81 -26.34 -8.37
C GLY A 128 29.50 -26.86 -8.96
N LEU A 129 29.59 -27.92 -9.77
CA LEU A 129 28.43 -28.78 -9.96
C LEU A 129 27.96 -29.23 -8.58
N PRO A 130 26.65 -29.17 -8.25
CA PRO A 130 26.18 -29.80 -7.03
C PRO A 130 26.61 -31.26 -7.08
N TYR A 131 27.44 -31.67 -6.12
CA TYR A 131 27.78 -33.07 -5.89
C TYR A 131 26.51 -33.91 -5.58
N GLU A 132 25.40 -33.24 -5.29
CA GLU A 132 24.09 -33.83 -5.09
C GLU A 132 23.35 -34.00 -6.41
N ARG A 133 23.01 -35.25 -6.73
CA ARG A 133 22.18 -35.69 -7.87
C ARG A 133 20.72 -35.23 -7.76
N LYS A 134 20.47 -33.93 -7.63
CA LYS A 134 19.13 -33.34 -7.73
C LYS A 134 19.05 -32.50 -8.99
N GLY A 135 18.08 -32.83 -9.84
CA GLY A 135 17.86 -32.16 -11.12
C GLY A 135 18.49 -32.87 -12.31
N ASP A 136 18.09 -32.43 -13.49
CA ASP A 136 18.58 -32.91 -14.78
C ASP A 136 19.71 -32.01 -15.27
N VAL A 137 20.78 -32.61 -15.81
CA VAL A 137 21.90 -31.86 -16.39
C VAL A 137 21.80 -31.91 -17.90
N GLU A 138 21.75 -30.74 -18.53
CA GLU A 138 21.72 -30.55 -19.97
C GLU A 138 22.91 -29.68 -20.42
N MET A 139 23.43 -29.94 -21.61
CA MET A 139 24.38 -29.06 -22.28
C MET A 139 23.72 -28.42 -23.49
N LYS A 140 23.61 -27.08 -23.50
CA LYS A 140 23.00 -26.35 -24.60
C LYS A 140 23.70 -25.02 -24.83
N ASP A 141 24.07 -24.73 -26.07
CA ASP A 141 24.68 -23.45 -26.50
C ASP A 141 25.90 -23.02 -25.66
N GLY A 142 26.69 -24.00 -25.20
CA GLY A 142 27.86 -23.79 -24.35
C GLY A 142 27.57 -23.53 -22.87
N TYR A 143 26.30 -23.66 -22.44
CA TYR A 143 25.89 -23.65 -21.04
C TYR A 143 25.70 -25.09 -20.52
N TYR A 144 26.22 -25.32 -19.32
CA TYR A 144 25.77 -26.36 -18.40
C TYR A 144 24.50 -25.87 -17.73
N ILE A 145 23.40 -26.59 -17.92
CA ILE A 145 22.10 -26.23 -17.38
C ILE A 145 21.69 -27.31 -16.40
N LEU A 146 21.58 -26.92 -15.14
CA LEU A 146 20.92 -27.72 -14.11
C LEU A 146 19.45 -27.32 -14.11
N ARG A 147 18.54 -28.27 -14.36
CA ARG A 147 17.08 -28.04 -14.38
C ARG A 147 16.39 -28.81 -13.28
N ASN A 148 15.13 -28.45 -13.03
CA ASN A 148 14.24 -29.17 -12.12
C ASN A 148 14.85 -29.31 -10.71
N LEU A 149 15.60 -28.30 -10.28
CA LEU A 149 16.27 -28.31 -8.98
C LEU A 149 15.26 -28.35 -7.83
N ASN A 150 14.12 -27.67 -7.99
CA ASN A 150 13.03 -27.60 -6.99
C ASN A 150 13.59 -27.33 -5.58
N ARG A 151 14.59 -26.45 -5.49
CA ARG A 151 15.33 -26.20 -4.26
C ARG A 151 14.81 -24.91 -3.61
N PRO A 152 14.19 -24.97 -2.43
CA PRO A 152 13.81 -23.76 -1.71
C PRO A 152 15.02 -22.86 -1.48
N VAL A 153 14.85 -21.57 -1.75
CA VAL A 153 15.84 -20.56 -1.39
C VAL A 153 15.98 -20.55 0.12
N HIS A 154 17.22 -20.66 0.61
CA HIS A 154 17.48 -20.74 2.04
C HIS A 154 17.01 -19.45 2.74
N GLY A 155 16.19 -19.61 3.78
CA GLY A 155 15.58 -18.49 4.49
C GLY A 155 14.46 -17.77 3.72
N GLY A 156 14.04 -18.27 2.56
CA GLY A 156 12.94 -17.71 1.76
C GLY A 156 13.26 -16.39 1.06
N VAL A 157 14.50 -15.90 1.16
CA VAL A 157 14.92 -14.59 0.67
C VAL A 157 16.25 -14.70 -0.08
N LEU A 158 16.38 -14.01 -1.20
CA LEU A 158 17.65 -13.87 -1.90
C LEU A 158 18.40 -12.68 -1.33
N ARG A 159 19.64 -12.88 -0.89
CA ARG A 159 20.50 -11.82 -0.36
C ARG A 159 21.72 -11.69 -1.23
N MET A 160 22.04 -10.47 -1.66
CA MET A 160 23.22 -10.21 -2.45
C MET A 160 23.69 -8.77 -2.30
N GLN A 161 24.93 -8.51 -2.70
CA GLN A 161 25.49 -7.17 -2.82
C GLN A 161 26.06 -7.04 -4.24
N PRO A 162 25.26 -6.52 -5.19
CA PRO A 162 25.74 -6.22 -6.53
C PRO A 162 26.85 -5.16 -6.48
N SER A 163 27.73 -5.16 -7.48
CA SER A 163 28.78 -4.14 -7.62
C SER A 163 28.74 -3.56 -9.03
N GLU A 164 29.25 -2.35 -9.21
CA GLU A 164 29.41 -1.75 -10.55
C GLU A 164 30.45 -2.47 -11.41
N LEU A 165 31.34 -3.26 -10.79
CA LEU A 165 32.46 -3.92 -11.48
C LEU A 165 32.03 -5.08 -12.38
N PHE A 166 30.92 -5.74 -12.04
CA PHE A 166 30.40 -6.89 -12.78
C PHE A 166 28.90 -6.71 -12.98
N PRO A 167 28.39 -6.80 -14.22
CA PRO A 167 26.96 -6.62 -14.46
C PRO A 167 26.12 -7.64 -13.69
N HIS A 168 25.06 -7.14 -13.06
CA HIS A 168 24.00 -7.92 -12.44
C HIS A 168 22.66 -7.39 -12.95
N SER A 169 21.82 -8.27 -13.49
CA SER A 169 20.47 -7.94 -13.93
C SER A 169 19.47 -8.88 -13.28
N PHE A 170 18.38 -8.32 -12.79
CA PHE A 170 17.21 -9.05 -12.33
C PHE A 170 16.11 -8.92 -13.38
N PHE A 171 15.46 -10.04 -13.70
CA PHE A 171 14.39 -10.09 -14.69
C PHE A 171 13.12 -10.62 -14.04
N PHE A 172 12.03 -9.89 -14.21
CA PHE A 172 10.68 -10.30 -13.78
C PHE A 172 9.71 -9.93 -14.90
N GLU A 173 8.97 -10.92 -15.40
CA GLU A 173 8.15 -10.78 -16.62
C GLU A 173 8.95 -10.20 -17.80
N GLU A 174 8.54 -9.04 -18.32
CA GLU A 174 9.22 -8.31 -19.41
C GLU A 174 10.16 -7.21 -18.88
N GLN A 175 10.29 -7.05 -17.56
CA GLN A 175 11.09 -6.00 -16.95
C GLN A 175 12.52 -6.47 -16.67
N GLU A 176 13.49 -5.60 -16.95
CA GLU A 176 14.88 -5.74 -16.53
C GLU A 176 15.21 -4.65 -15.51
N VAL A 177 15.71 -5.07 -14.34
CA VAL A 177 16.25 -4.19 -13.31
C VAL A 177 17.76 -4.41 -13.27
N VAL A 178 18.53 -3.39 -13.66
CA VAL A 178 20.00 -3.42 -13.63
C VAL A 178 20.47 -3.18 -12.21
N LEU A 179 20.86 -4.26 -11.53
CA LEU A 179 21.29 -4.25 -10.13
C LEU A 179 22.72 -3.73 -9.95
N SER A 180 23.52 -3.68 -11.01
CA SER A 180 24.89 -3.13 -10.96
C SER A 180 24.95 -1.61 -11.06
N GLU A 181 23.82 -0.91 -11.00
CA GLU A 181 23.74 0.56 -11.01
C GLU A 181 23.04 1.08 -9.74
N PRO A 182 23.26 2.34 -9.33
CA PRO A 182 22.53 2.95 -8.22
C PRO A 182 21.01 2.95 -8.48
N PRO A 183 20.17 2.73 -7.45
CA PRO A 183 20.51 2.65 -6.02
C PRO A 183 20.95 1.25 -5.53
N TYR A 184 21.03 0.25 -6.41
CA TYR A 184 21.29 -1.14 -6.04
C TYR A 184 22.79 -1.46 -5.88
N SER A 185 23.64 -0.82 -6.68
CA SER A 185 25.08 -1.05 -6.66
C SER A 185 25.71 -0.71 -5.31
N ASP A 186 26.58 -1.60 -4.83
CA ASP A 186 27.25 -1.52 -3.53
C ASP A 186 26.31 -1.56 -2.31
N THR A 187 25.00 -1.73 -2.52
CA THR A 187 23.97 -1.88 -1.49
C THR A 187 23.72 -3.35 -1.20
N GLN A 188 23.55 -3.72 0.08
CA GLN A 188 23.10 -5.06 0.44
C GLN A 188 21.60 -5.14 0.19
N ILE A 189 21.19 -5.91 -0.81
CA ILE A 189 19.79 -6.02 -1.21
C ILE A 189 19.20 -7.36 -0.80
N LEU A 190 17.91 -7.35 -0.48
CA LEU A 190 17.09 -8.54 -0.33
C LEU A 190 16.03 -8.58 -1.43
N ILE A 191 15.77 -9.78 -1.95
CA ILE A 191 14.65 -10.04 -2.86
C ILE A 191 13.74 -11.07 -2.18
N GLU A 192 12.49 -10.69 -1.96
CA GLU A 192 11.51 -11.53 -1.27
C GLU A 192 10.07 -11.27 -1.75
N ILE A 193 9.15 -12.11 -1.29
CA ILE A 193 7.73 -11.97 -1.56
C ILE A 193 7.04 -11.42 -0.30
N GLN A 194 6.35 -10.29 -0.45
CA GLN A 194 5.63 -9.61 0.64
C GLN A 194 4.13 -9.50 0.36
N ASP A 195 3.34 -9.26 1.42
CA ASP A 195 1.93 -8.90 1.28
C ASP A 195 1.80 -7.51 0.66
N MET A 196 0.90 -7.35 -0.31
CA MET A 196 0.65 -6.06 -0.94
C MET A 196 -0.45 -5.29 -0.21
N THR A 197 -0.34 -3.98 -0.06
CA THR A 197 -1.44 -3.13 0.45
C THR A 197 -2.39 -2.70 -0.67
N TRP A 198 -3.61 -2.26 -0.33
CA TRP A 198 -4.50 -1.67 -1.35
C TRP A 198 -3.92 -0.43 -2.02
N LYS A 199 -3.10 0.34 -1.29
CA LYS A 199 -2.33 1.46 -1.84
C LYS A 199 -1.37 0.98 -2.93
N ASP A 200 -0.57 -0.05 -2.63
CA ASP A 200 0.39 -0.61 -3.58
C ASP A 200 -0.29 -1.11 -4.86
N LYS A 201 -1.41 -1.85 -4.72
CA LYS A 201 -2.21 -2.33 -5.86
C LYS A 201 -2.70 -1.19 -6.74
N LEU A 202 -3.18 -0.11 -6.12
CA LEU A 202 -3.60 1.10 -6.82
C LEU A 202 -2.43 1.72 -7.59
N MET A 203 -1.25 1.83 -6.97
CA MET A 203 -0.07 2.37 -7.66
C MET A 203 0.34 1.51 -8.86
N ALA A 204 0.34 0.17 -8.72
CA ALA A 204 0.68 -0.74 -9.80
C ALA A 204 -0.33 -0.72 -10.97
N THR A 205 -1.61 -0.46 -10.69
CA THR A 205 -2.66 -0.43 -11.73
C THR A 205 -2.65 0.86 -12.57
N PHE A 206 -2.16 1.97 -12.00
CA PHE A 206 -2.27 3.30 -12.61
C PHE A 206 -0.92 3.99 -12.87
N GLY A 207 0.20 3.35 -12.53
CA GLY A 207 1.56 3.79 -12.85
C GLY A 207 2.00 3.27 -14.21
#